data_AF-A0A1I7VVU1-F1
#
_entry.id   AF-A0A1I7VVU1-F1
#
_cell.length_a   1.000
_cell.length_b   1.000
_cell.length_c   1.000
_cell.angle_alpha   90.00
_cell.angle_beta   90.00
_cell.angle_gamma   90.00
#
_symmetry.space_group_name_H-M   'P 1'
#
loop_
_entity.id
_entity.type
_entity.pdbx_description
1 polymer ?
#
loop_
_entity_poly.entity_id
_entity_poly.type
_entity_poly.pdbx_seq_one_letter_code
_entity_poly.pdbx_strand_id
1 'polypeptide(L)'
;MNFNINNFEKLQKPANGSEVMTCEQWERTVQQMYTVEPYLNFHENIPPPDVMYSVKSYHDVSHTSGLMGNITSSVQSSMEESLKEIINRNQLKLIEELAAFVDHLNKALISSSAKVETTFRERRNFPHVLQQQFAFRKGKVDTSPKEVGAYCPPALAVFATVKYPMNTITLIGDTKVLWLRNLAKVGARTSILFEGLNDGISSPRCTIKLQTSNSNKSLVAEVNGTKLSEHISVWKLLGSLTSLYSIAPEHAEICTHIDYWLLLIDDVLSNKSNENNLCRQMCTALGHHDYLVSYVAATLADVLAYSVITKQSYYANNVELWLRRMDKLFQ
;
A
#
# COMPACT_ATOMS: atom_id res chain seq x y z
N MET A 1 31.68 -36.62 -13.42
CA MET A 1 31.46 -36.17 -14.82
C MET A 1 31.72 -34.69 -14.86
N ASN A 2 32.91 -34.29 -15.29
CA ASN A 2 33.32 -32.90 -15.45
C ASN A 2 32.99 -32.48 -16.88
N PHE A 3 32.08 -31.52 -17.06
CA PHE A 3 31.87 -30.91 -18.37
C PHE A 3 32.74 -29.67 -18.51
N ASN A 4 33.66 -29.80 -19.46
CA ASN A 4 34.67 -28.85 -19.89
C ASN A 4 34.01 -27.91 -20.91
N ILE A 5 33.91 -26.61 -20.59
CA ILE A 5 33.39 -25.58 -21.51
C ILE A 5 34.59 -24.98 -22.23
N ASN A 6 34.98 -25.59 -23.34
CA ASN A 6 35.93 -25.01 -24.29
C ASN A 6 35.48 -25.43 -25.69
N ASN A 7 34.58 -24.65 -26.29
CA ASN A 7 34.38 -24.61 -27.74
C ASN A 7 33.38 -23.50 -28.07
N PHE A 8 33.88 -22.28 -28.31
CA PHE A 8 33.24 -21.31 -29.22
C PHE A 8 34.28 -20.29 -29.70
N GLU A 9 35.39 -20.77 -30.29
CA GLU A 9 36.14 -19.97 -31.25
C GLU A 9 35.64 -20.30 -32.66
N LYS A 10 34.83 -19.41 -33.23
CA LYS A 10 34.80 -19.08 -34.66
C LYS A 10 33.66 -18.11 -34.96
N LEU A 11 33.96 -16.82 -34.89
CA LEU A 11 33.21 -15.80 -35.63
C LEU A 11 34.19 -14.80 -36.25
N GLN A 12 34.58 -15.13 -37.47
CA GLN A 12 34.57 -14.27 -38.66
C GLN A 12 34.66 -12.75 -38.41
N LYS A 13 35.82 -12.16 -38.72
CA LYS A 13 36.03 -10.71 -38.83
C LYS A 13 35.12 -10.09 -39.90
N PRO A 14 34.52 -8.92 -39.63
CA PRO A 14 34.32 -7.89 -40.63
C PRO A 14 35.33 -6.76 -40.45
N ALA A 15 35.86 -6.30 -41.58
CA ALA A 15 36.66 -5.11 -41.71
C ALA A 15 35.76 -3.86 -41.57
N ASN A 16 36.07 -3.01 -40.59
CA ASN A 16 36.12 -1.54 -40.70
C ASN A 16 36.34 -0.96 -39.29
N GLY A 17 37.18 0.08 -39.22
CA GLY A 17 37.80 0.59 -38.00
C GLY A 17 36.84 0.93 -36.87
N SER A 18 36.72 0.01 -35.92
CA SER A 18 36.15 0.21 -34.60
C SER A 18 37.04 -0.52 -33.62
N GLU A 19 37.63 0.22 -32.67
CA GLU A 19 38.37 -0.40 -31.57
C GLU A 19 37.41 -1.26 -30.77
N VAL A 20 37.64 -2.58 -30.81
CA VAL A 20 36.91 -3.53 -29.99
C VAL A 20 37.44 -3.37 -28.57
N MET A 21 36.66 -2.70 -27.71
CA MET A 21 36.90 -2.68 -26.27
C MET A 21 36.90 -4.11 -25.75
N THR A 22 37.94 -4.51 -25.03
CA THR A 22 37.98 -5.84 -24.43
C THR A 22 36.98 -5.93 -23.28
N CYS A 23 36.48 -7.14 -22.98
CA CYS A 23 35.50 -7.38 -21.91
C CYS A 23 35.96 -6.80 -20.56
N GLU A 24 37.27 -6.88 -20.26
CA GLU A 24 37.88 -6.29 -19.06
C GLU A 24 37.87 -4.75 -19.04
N GLN A 25 37.96 -4.10 -20.21
CA GLN A 25 37.87 -2.63 -20.31
C GLN A 25 36.44 -2.14 -20.11
N TRP A 26 35.45 -2.92 -20.56
CA TRP A 26 34.03 -2.63 -20.36
C TRP A 26 33.62 -2.81 -18.89
N GLU A 27 34.09 -3.87 -18.22
CA GLU A 27 33.82 -4.09 -16.79
C GLU A 27 34.41 -2.98 -15.91
N ARG A 28 35.61 -2.47 -16.22
CA ARG A 28 36.21 -1.33 -15.48
C ARG A 28 35.46 -0.02 -15.67
N THR A 29 34.94 0.25 -16.88
CA THR A 29 34.18 1.49 -17.12
C THR A 29 32.79 1.46 -16.49
N VAL A 30 32.13 0.30 -16.49
CA VAL A 30 30.82 0.15 -15.83
C VAL A 30 30.94 0.15 -14.30
N GLN A 31 32.01 -0.42 -13.73
CA GLN A 31 32.30 -0.28 -12.30
C GLN A 31 32.56 1.17 -11.90
N GLN A 32 33.21 1.99 -12.73
CA GLN A 32 33.44 3.41 -12.40
C GLN A 32 32.19 4.29 -12.51
N MET A 33 31.19 3.93 -13.32
CA MET A 33 29.94 4.74 -13.47
C MET A 33 28.85 4.42 -12.44
N TYR A 34 28.87 3.26 -11.79
CA TYR A 34 27.82 2.84 -10.84
C TYR A 34 28.31 2.57 -9.41
N THR A 35 29.58 2.88 -9.10
CA THR A 35 30.06 2.80 -7.72
C THR A 35 29.64 4.05 -6.96
N VAL A 36 28.52 3.95 -6.24
CA VAL A 36 28.19 4.91 -5.19
C VAL A 36 29.11 4.60 -4.02
N GLU A 37 29.99 5.54 -3.65
CA GLU A 37 30.81 5.38 -2.46
C GLU A 37 29.90 5.25 -1.24
N PRO A 38 30.03 4.18 -0.43
CA PRO A 38 29.26 4.07 0.80
C PRO A 38 29.65 5.23 1.73
N TYR A 39 28.65 5.92 2.27
CA TYR A 39 28.84 7.04 3.20
C TYR A 39 29.60 6.67 4.49
N LEU A 40 29.86 5.38 4.72
CA LEU A 40 30.65 4.86 5.83
C LEU A 40 31.76 3.98 5.27
N ASN A 41 33.01 4.40 5.49
CA ASN A 41 34.18 3.58 5.23
C ASN A 41 34.18 2.40 6.21
N PHE A 42 33.94 1.18 5.70
CA PHE A 42 34.03 -0.06 6.48
C PHE A 42 35.43 -0.35 7.07
N HIS A 43 36.41 0.53 6.82
CA HIS A 43 37.77 0.47 7.36
C HIS A 43 37.98 1.34 8.60
N GLU A 44 36.99 2.11 9.04
CA GLU A 44 37.00 2.70 10.37
C GLU A 44 36.40 1.70 11.36
N ASN A 45 37.25 1.15 12.23
CA ASN A 45 36.81 0.46 13.44
C ASN A 45 36.12 1.50 14.33
N ILE A 46 34.86 1.79 14.07
CA ILE A 46 34.01 2.59 14.97
C ILE A 46 33.65 1.66 16.13
N PRO A 47 34.22 1.83 17.34
CA PRO A 47 33.77 1.05 18.47
C PRO A 47 32.30 1.39 18.73
N PRO A 48 31.43 0.41 18.99
CA PRO A 48 30.08 0.71 19.42
C PRO A 48 30.18 1.62 20.67
N PRO A 49 29.42 2.73 20.73
CA PRO A 49 29.42 3.56 21.92
C PRO A 49 28.97 2.70 23.09
N ASP A 50 29.70 2.77 24.19
CA ASP A 50 29.43 2.04 25.43
C ASP A 50 28.18 2.66 26.09
N VAL A 51 27.01 2.37 25.52
CA VAL A 51 25.72 2.84 26.04
C VAL A 51 25.20 1.79 27.02
N MET A 52 25.97 1.57 28.09
CA MET A 52 25.45 0.97 29.31
C MET A 52 24.83 2.10 30.12
N TYR A 53 23.54 2.35 29.95
CA TYR A 53 22.83 3.19 30.92
C TYR A 53 22.88 2.48 32.28
N SER A 54 23.48 3.13 33.25
CA SER A 54 23.44 2.68 34.64
C SER A 54 21.98 2.65 35.10
N VAL A 55 21.45 1.45 35.30
CA VAL A 55 20.14 1.26 35.89
C VAL A 55 20.29 1.55 37.38
N LYS A 56 19.69 2.64 37.86
CA LYS A 56 19.64 2.92 39.30
C LYS A 56 18.91 1.76 40.00
N SER A 57 19.61 1.13 40.92
CA SER A 57 19.04 0.11 41.80
C SER A 57 17.85 0.70 42.56
N TYR A 58 16.71 -0.01 42.58
CA TYR A 58 15.48 0.39 43.27
C TYR A 58 15.62 0.44 44.80
N HIS A 59 16.77 0.07 45.35
CA HIS A 59 16.99 -0.06 46.79
C HIS A 59 17.93 0.98 47.41
N ASP A 60 18.45 1.95 46.64
CA ASP A 60 19.39 2.93 47.20
C ASP A 60 18.68 4.22 47.64
N VAL A 61 18.20 4.20 48.89
CA VAL A 61 17.70 5.38 49.60
C VAL A 61 18.78 5.83 50.56
N SER A 62 19.68 6.70 50.09
CA SER A 62 20.63 7.40 50.95
C SER A 62 20.82 8.84 50.48
N HIS A 63 20.41 9.78 51.33
CA HIS A 63 20.64 11.20 51.20
C HIS A 63 22.13 11.55 51.20
N THR A 64 22.59 12.36 50.24
CA THR A 64 23.63 13.38 50.51
C THR A 64 23.55 14.51 49.50
N SER A 65 23.50 15.72 50.07
CA SER A 65 23.49 17.04 49.46
C SER A 65 24.82 17.44 48.80
N GLY A 66 24.72 18.13 47.66
CA GLY A 66 25.43 19.37 47.33
C GLY A 66 26.97 19.38 47.20
N LEU A 67 27.46 19.58 45.97
CA LEU A 67 28.34 20.69 45.52
C LEU A 67 28.67 20.44 44.02
N MET A 68 28.19 21.26 43.09
CA MET A 68 28.84 22.45 42.53
C MET A 68 30.05 22.13 41.63
N GLY A 69 29.86 22.34 40.33
CA GLY A 69 30.87 22.27 39.28
C GLY A 69 30.35 22.94 38.02
N ASN A 70 30.11 24.26 38.11
CA ASN A 70 29.78 25.12 36.99
C ASN A 70 31.07 25.35 36.19
N ILE A 71 31.13 24.87 34.95
CA ILE A 71 32.10 25.37 33.95
C ILE A 71 31.28 25.85 32.76
N THR A 72 30.99 27.14 32.77
CA THR A 72 30.70 27.91 31.58
C THR A 72 32.00 28.15 30.83
N SER A 73 32.17 27.49 29.68
CA SER A 73 32.98 28.04 28.59
C SER A 73 32.17 27.92 27.32
N SER A 74 31.67 29.06 26.88
CA SER A 74 31.05 29.26 25.58
C SER A 74 32.06 29.01 24.45
N VAL A 75 31.47 28.74 23.27
CA VAL A 75 32.09 28.80 21.93
C VAL A 75 32.82 27.53 21.47
N GLN A 76 32.01 26.55 21.06
CA GLN A 76 32.11 26.02 19.69
C GLN A 76 30.70 25.67 19.20
N SER A 77 29.93 26.72 18.94
CA SER A 77 28.70 26.66 18.16
C SER A 77 29.08 26.39 16.70
N SER A 78 29.14 25.13 16.29
CA SER A 78 29.06 24.78 14.88
C SER A 78 28.79 23.29 14.74
N MET A 79 27.63 22.99 14.17
CA MET A 79 27.37 21.78 13.40
C MET A 79 27.05 20.50 14.19
N GLU A 80 25.87 20.48 14.79
CA GLU A 80 25.12 19.23 14.93
C GLU A 80 23.65 19.54 14.63
N GLU A 81 23.35 19.72 13.33
CA GLU A 81 21.99 19.79 12.82
C GLU A 81 21.30 18.49 13.24
N SER A 82 20.37 18.56 14.19
CA SER A 82 19.74 17.33 14.67
C SER A 82 19.03 16.65 13.50
N LEU A 83 19.05 15.32 13.43
CA LEU A 83 18.36 14.54 12.38
C LEU A 83 16.91 15.02 12.12
N LYS A 84 16.27 15.53 13.17
CA LYS A 84 14.94 16.13 13.13
C LYS A 84 14.90 17.46 12.35
N GLU A 85 15.91 18.31 12.46
CA GLU A 85 16.04 19.55 11.70
C GLU A 85 16.32 19.27 10.22
N ILE A 86 17.15 18.27 9.90
CA ILE A 86 17.40 17.84 8.52
C ILE A 86 16.11 17.32 7.87
N ILE A 87 15.35 16.47 8.58
CA ILE A 87 14.06 15.96 8.10
C ILE A 87 13.07 17.11 7.92
N ASN A 88 12.96 18.03 8.89
CA ASN A 88 12.06 19.18 8.79
C ASN A 88 12.41 20.11 7.63
N ARG A 89 13.71 20.36 7.39
CA ARG A 89 14.18 21.17 6.27
C ARG A 89 13.85 20.51 4.93
N ASN A 90 14.06 19.20 4.81
CA ASN A 90 13.73 18.45 3.60
C ASN A 90 12.21 18.39 3.36
N GLN A 91 11.41 18.25 4.41
CA GLN A 91 9.95 18.34 4.31
C GLN A 91 9.49 19.72 3.85
N LEU A 92 10.07 20.79 4.40
CA LEU A 92 9.75 22.16 4.00
C LEU A 92 10.08 22.41 2.52
N LYS A 93 11.26 21.93 2.08
CA LYS A 93 11.70 22.04 0.69
C LYS A 93 10.76 21.30 -0.27
N LEU A 94 10.30 20.11 0.10
CA LEU A 94 9.34 19.34 -0.70
C LEU A 94 8.00 20.08 -0.82
N ILE A 95 7.54 20.72 0.26
CA ILE A 95 6.31 21.52 0.27
C ILE A 95 6.44 22.74 -0.65
N GLU A 96 7.59 23.42 -0.62
CA GLU A 96 7.86 24.57 -1.50
C GLU A 96 7.89 24.16 -2.98
N GLU A 97 8.53 23.02 -3.30
CA GLU A 97 8.56 22.47 -4.66
C GLU A 97 7.15 22.07 -5.15
N LEU A 98 6.35 21.46 -4.28
CA LEU A 98 4.95 21.12 -4.57
C LEU A 98 4.10 22.38 -4.81
N ALA A 99 4.26 23.40 -3.97
CA ALA A 99 3.55 24.66 -4.12
C ALA A 99 3.92 25.36 -5.45
N ALA A 100 5.21 25.40 -5.79
CA ALA A 100 5.68 25.96 -7.05
C ALA A 100 5.16 25.19 -8.26
N PHE A 101 5.09 23.85 -8.17
CA PHE A 101 4.56 23.00 -9.24
C PHE A 101 3.06 23.21 -9.45
N VAL A 102 2.27 23.31 -8.37
CA VAL A 102 0.83 23.62 -8.42
C VAL A 102 0.60 25.00 -9.04
N ASP A 103 1.38 26.00 -8.66
CA ASP A 103 1.29 27.34 -9.26
C ASP A 103 1.66 27.34 -10.75
N HIS A 104 2.66 26.56 -11.14
CA HIS A 104 3.03 26.39 -12.54
C HIS A 104 1.91 25.71 -13.34
N LEU A 105 1.27 24.66 -12.80
CA LEU A 105 0.12 24.02 -13.42
C LEU A 105 -1.09 24.95 -13.54
N ASN A 106 -1.40 25.72 -12.49
CA ASN A 106 -2.49 26.68 -12.53
C ASN A 106 -2.24 27.78 -13.57
N LYS A 107 -1.01 28.30 -13.67
CA LYS A 107 -0.62 29.26 -14.71
C LYS A 107 -0.68 28.65 -16.11
N ALA A 108 -0.29 27.38 -16.27
CA ALA A 108 -0.38 26.65 -17.53
C ALA A 108 -1.83 26.32 -17.94
N LEU A 109 -2.73 26.06 -16.99
CA LEU A 109 -4.16 25.85 -17.26
C LEU A 109 -4.87 27.15 -17.65
N ILE A 110 -4.52 28.26 -16.99
CA ILE A 110 -5.07 29.59 -17.30
C ILE A 110 -4.54 30.10 -18.65
N SER A 111 -3.32 29.72 -19.06
CA SER A 111 -2.77 30.08 -20.37
C SER A 111 -3.24 29.17 -21.51
N SER A 112 -3.79 27.99 -21.22
CA SER A 112 -4.24 27.01 -22.23
C SER A 112 -5.75 26.87 -22.38
N SER A 113 -6.56 27.60 -21.60
CA SER A 113 -8.02 27.55 -21.72
C SER A 113 -8.62 28.92 -22.05
N ALA A 114 -9.18 29.01 -23.25
CA ALA A 114 -10.24 29.95 -23.55
C ALA A 114 -11.41 29.70 -22.58
N LYS A 115 -11.87 30.79 -21.94
CA LYS A 115 -13.15 30.97 -21.24
C LYS A 115 -14.01 29.71 -21.05
N VAL A 116 -13.99 29.13 -19.85
CA VAL A 116 -15.19 28.53 -19.26
C VAL A 116 -15.31 28.99 -17.82
N GLU A 117 -16.20 29.94 -17.64
CA GLU A 117 -16.65 30.49 -16.37
C GLU A 117 -17.74 29.56 -15.81
N THR A 118 -17.46 28.83 -14.72
CA THR A 118 -18.52 28.22 -13.92
C THR A 118 -18.23 28.41 -12.44
N THR A 119 -19.07 29.26 -11.86
CA THR A 119 -19.23 29.61 -10.46
C THR A 119 -19.56 28.38 -9.60
N PHE A 120 -18.66 28.03 -8.68
CA PHE A 120 -18.96 27.05 -7.64
C PHE A 120 -19.65 27.76 -6.46
N ARG A 121 -20.96 27.54 -6.30
CA ARG A 121 -21.72 27.95 -5.11
C ARG A 121 -21.73 26.78 -4.12
N GLU A 122 -21.00 26.94 -3.02
CA GLU A 122 -21.01 26.02 -1.88
C GLU A 122 -22.43 25.96 -1.26
N ARG A 123 -23.09 24.80 -1.33
CA ARG A 123 -24.26 24.50 -0.49
C ARG A 123 -23.83 23.56 0.62
N ARG A 124 -23.69 24.13 1.82
CA ARG A 124 -23.67 23.39 3.09
C ARG A 124 -25.01 22.67 3.25
N ASN A 125 -24.95 21.37 3.48
CA ASN A 125 -25.77 20.57 4.42
C ASN A 125 -25.63 19.08 4.05
N PHE A 126 -24.65 18.40 4.64
CA PHE A 126 -24.62 16.94 4.72
C PHE A 126 -24.78 16.52 6.19
N PRO A 127 -25.56 15.47 6.48
CA PRO A 127 -25.66 14.92 7.82
C PRO A 127 -24.30 14.33 8.24
N HIS A 128 -23.98 14.50 9.52
CA HIS A 128 -22.76 14.02 10.19
C HIS A 128 -22.48 12.54 9.88
N VAL A 129 -21.70 12.26 8.83
CA VAL A 129 -21.10 10.95 8.62
C VAL A 129 -20.02 10.81 9.69
N LEU A 130 -20.12 9.72 10.46
CA LEU A 130 -19.19 9.32 11.50
C LEU A 130 -17.76 9.70 11.13
N GLN A 131 -17.24 10.68 11.87
CA GLN A 131 -15.84 11.05 11.88
C GLN A 131 -15.08 9.82 12.36
N GLN A 132 -14.67 8.96 11.42
CA GLN A 132 -13.78 7.84 11.67
C GLN A 132 -12.48 8.46 12.17
N GLN A 133 -12.30 8.40 13.49
CA GLN A 133 -11.07 8.81 14.14
C GLN A 133 -10.00 7.79 13.77
N PHE A 134 -9.25 8.08 12.72
CA PHE A 134 -7.96 7.46 12.48
C PHE A 134 -6.99 8.06 13.51
N ALA A 135 -6.72 7.30 14.57
CA ALA A 135 -5.83 7.75 15.62
C ALA A 135 -4.36 7.54 15.22
N PHE A 136 -3.77 8.56 14.60
CA PHE A 136 -2.36 8.91 14.86
C PHE A 136 -2.30 10.31 15.46
N ARG A 137 -2.88 10.49 16.66
CA ARG A 137 -2.52 11.64 17.49
C ARG A 137 -1.21 11.33 18.22
N LYS A 138 -0.10 11.87 17.72
CA LYS A 138 1.00 12.30 18.59
C LYS A 138 0.52 13.55 19.33
N GLY A 139 -0.22 13.34 20.43
CA GLY A 139 -0.80 14.41 21.25
C GLY A 139 -0.90 13.94 22.69
N LYS A 140 -0.61 14.85 23.61
CA LYS A 140 -0.45 14.65 25.06
C LYS A 140 -1.56 13.78 25.69
N VAL A 141 -1.16 13.00 26.69
CA VAL A 141 -2.04 12.19 27.55
C VAL A 141 -3.04 13.11 28.24
N ASP A 142 -4.25 13.16 27.71
CA ASP A 142 -5.42 13.60 28.47
C ASP A 142 -6.05 12.34 29.07
N THR A 143 -6.03 12.28 30.39
CA THR A 143 -6.68 11.26 31.21
C THR A 143 -8.20 11.35 31.07
N SER A 144 -8.75 10.63 30.09
CA SER A 144 -10.05 9.98 30.22
C SER A 144 -10.08 8.77 29.29
N PRO A 145 -10.16 7.53 29.80
CA PRO A 145 -10.38 6.38 28.95
C PRO A 145 -11.81 6.48 28.43
N LYS A 146 -11.98 6.89 27.16
CA LYS A 146 -13.21 6.56 26.45
C LYS A 146 -13.21 5.05 26.30
N GLU A 147 -14.11 4.40 27.04
CA GLU A 147 -14.35 2.96 26.99
C GLU A 147 -14.38 2.49 25.53
N VAL A 148 -13.62 1.45 25.23
CA VAL A 148 -13.65 0.71 23.97
C VAL A 148 -15.02 0.04 23.90
N GLY A 149 -15.99 0.77 23.34
CA GLY A 149 -17.36 0.34 23.25
C GLY A 149 -17.51 -0.89 22.36
N ALA A 150 -18.10 -1.93 22.95
CA ALA A 150 -18.95 -2.99 22.41
C ALA A 150 -18.63 -3.62 21.04
N TYR A 151 -18.69 -4.96 21.03
CA TYR A 151 -18.73 -5.86 19.86
C TYR A 151 -19.44 -5.23 18.64
N CYS A 152 -18.68 -4.65 17.71
CA CYS A 152 -19.22 -4.24 16.43
C CYS A 152 -19.59 -5.50 15.63
N PRO A 153 -20.83 -5.62 15.13
CA PRO A 153 -21.21 -6.75 14.30
C PRO A 153 -20.34 -6.75 13.03
N PRO A 154 -19.97 -7.94 12.50
CA PRO A 154 -19.22 -8.01 11.25
C PRO A 154 -19.93 -7.25 10.13
N ALA A 155 -19.24 -6.31 9.49
CA ALA A 155 -19.81 -5.44 8.47
C ALA A 155 -18.84 -5.27 7.30
N LEU A 156 -19.38 -5.02 6.11
CA LEU A 156 -18.63 -4.61 4.92
C LEU A 156 -18.61 -3.08 4.83
N ALA A 157 -17.51 -2.53 4.33
CA ALA A 157 -17.40 -1.12 4.04
C ALA A 157 -18.40 -0.76 2.93
N VAL A 158 -19.06 0.38 3.09
CA VAL A 158 -20.04 0.89 2.12
C VAL A 158 -19.62 2.30 1.72
N PHE A 159 -18.77 2.39 0.71
CA PHE A 159 -18.43 3.65 0.08
C PHE A 159 -19.49 4.07 -0.93
N ALA A 160 -19.52 5.35 -1.27
CA ALA A 160 -20.40 5.88 -2.30
C ALA A 160 -20.13 5.16 -3.63
N THR A 161 -21.13 4.43 -4.13
CA THR A 161 -20.99 3.72 -5.41
C THR A 161 -20.90 4.70 -6.56
N VAL A 162 -19.96 4.44 -7.46
CA VAL A 162 -19.91 5.13 -8.75
C VAL A 162 -21.14 4.74 -9.56
N LYS A 163 -21.93 5.74 -9.98
CA LYS A 163 -22.94 5.51 -11.01
C LYS A 163 -22.21 5.42 -12.35
N TYR A 164 -21.80 4.21 -12.73
CA TYR A 164 -21.33 4.00 -14.09
C TYR A 164 -22.52 4.12 -15.05
N PRO A 165 -22.40 4.86 -16.16
CA PRO A 165 -23.44 4.97 -17.17
C PRO A 165 -23.68 3.68 -17.96
N MET A 166 -23.00 2.58 -17.59
CA MET A 166 -22.92 1.36 -18.39
C MET A 166 -23.34 0.13 -17.58
N ASN A 167 -24.15 -0.69 -18.26
CA ASN A 167 -24.80 -1.84 -17.65
C ASN A 167 -23.97 -3.13 -17.79
N THR A 168 -22.85 -3.12 -18.51
CA THR A 168 -22.12 -4.37 -18.81
C THR A 168 -20.59 -4.20 -18.87
N ILE A 169 -19.87 -5.09 -18.19
CA ILE A 169 -18.40 -5.25 -18.18
C ILE A 169 -18.09 -6.70 -18.56
N THR A 170 -17.06 -6.95 -19.37
CA THR A 170 -16.64 -8.31 -19.70
C THR A 170 -15.30 -8.61 -19.03
N LEU A 171 -15.21 -9.69 -18.26
CA LEU A 171 -13.96 -10.20 -17.70
C LEU A 171 -13.49 -11.39 -18.52
N ILE A 172 -12.28 -11.31 -19.06
CA ILE A 172 -11.68 -12.34 -19.92
C ILE A 172 -10.47 -12.92 -19.18
N GLY A 173 -10.47 -14.22 -18.89
CA GLY A 173 -9.34 -14.89 -18.23
C GLY A 173 -9.74 -16.10 -17.40
N ASP A 174 -8.99 -16.38 -16.34
CA ASP A 174 -9.36 -17.43 -15.37
C ASP A 174 -10.51 -16.95 -14.48
N THR A 175 -11.69 -17.48 -14.76
CA THR A 175 -12.95 -17.16 -14.06
C THR A 175 -13.15 -18.02 -12.81
N LYS A 176 -12.28 -19.02 -12.56
CA LYS A 176 -12.39 -19.94 -11.41
C LYS A 176 -11.66 -19.45 -10.17
N VAL A 177 -11.03 -18.27 -10.23
CA VAL A 177 -10.33 -17.67 -9.10
C VAL A 177 -11.27 -17.41 -7.92
N LEU A 178 -10.83 -17.80 -6.71
CA LEU A 178 -11.68 -17.77 -5.50
C LEU A 178 -12.15 -16.35 -5.16
N TRP A 179 -11.30 -15.35 -5.40
CA TRP A 179 -11.61 -13.96 -5.10
C TRP A 179 -12.78 -13.41 -5.92
N LEU A 180 -12.96 -13.90 -7.15
CA LEU A 180 -14.08 -13.51 -7.99
C LEU A 180 -15.40 -14.06 -7.46
N ARG A 181 -15.39 -15.28 -6.91
CA ARG A 181 -16.56 -15.87 -6.24
C ARG A 181 -16.94 -15.10 -4.98
N ASN A 182 -15.94 -14.72 -4.17
CA ASN A 182 -16.18 -13.94 -2.96
C ASN A 182 -16.70 -12.53 -3.30
N LEU A 183 -16.17 -11.88 -4.34
CA LEU A 183 -16.72 -10.62 -4.84
C LEU A 183 -18.15 -10.78 -5.39
N ALA A 184 -18.47 -11.87 -6.08
CA ALA A 184 -19.84 -12.11 -6.56
C ALA A 184 -20.85 -12.23 -5.41
N LYS A 185 -20.46 -12.86 -4.29
CA LYS A 185 -21.29 -12.90 -3.07
C LYS A 185 -21.55 -11.50 -2.51
N VAL A 186 -20.52 -10.64 -2.47
CA VAL A 186 -20.70 -9.24 -2.03
C VAL A 186 -21.52 -8.45 -3.04
N GLY A 187 -21.26 -8.61 -4.33
CA GLY A 187 -21.95 -7.94 -5.42
C GLY A 187 -23.45 -8.23 -5.45
N ALA A 188 -23.87 -9.42 -5.03
CA ALA A 188 -25.29 -9.74 -4.89
C ALA A 188 -26.01 -8.78 -3.93
N ARG A 189 -25.35 -8.35 -2.84
CA ARG A 189 -25.89 -7.39 -1.87
C ARG A 189 -26.01 -5.97 -2.43
N THR A 190 -25.20 -5.63 -3.44
CA THR A 190 -25.22 -4.33 -4.10
C THR A 190 -25.91 -4.35 -5.47
N SER A 191 -26.63 -5.42 -5.78
CA SER A 191 -27.34 -5.62 -7.07
C SER A 191 -26.42 -5.63 -8.30
N ILE A 192 -25.20 -6.18 -8.16
CA ILE A 192 -24.26 -6.41 -9.26
C ILE A 192 -24.31 -7.90 -9.63
N LEU A 193 -24.63 -8.18 -10.89
CA LEU A 193 -24.71 -9.53 -11.44
C LEU A 193 -23.36 -9.94 -12.01
N PHE A 194 -22.80 -11.05 -11.54
CA PHE A 194 -21.69 -11.79 -12.13
C PHE A 194 -22.29 -13.02 -12.80
N GLU A 195 -22.35 -13.01 -14.13
CA GLU A 195 -23.01 -14.05 -14.93
C GLU A 195 -22.38 -15.42 -14.64
N GLY A 196 -23.20 -16.37 -14.17
CA GLY A 196 -22.76 -17.73 -13.81
C GLY A 196 -22.16 -17.87 -12.41
N LEU A 197 -22.12 -16.81 -11.59
CA LEU A 197 -21.66 -16.87 -10.19
C LEU A 197 -22.73 -16.49 -9.16
N ASN A 198 -23.61 -15.54 -9.47
CA ASN A 198 -24.68 -15.09 -8.58
C ASN A 198 -25.99 -14.82 -9.33
N ASP A 199 -26.41 -15.80 -10.14
CA ASP A 199 -27.64 -15.73 -10.91
C ASP A 199 -28.88 -15.58 -10.00
N GLY A 200 -29.86 -14.78 -10.44
CA GLY A 200 -31.10 -14.52 -9.67
C GLY A 200 -31.38 -13.05 -9.36
N ILE A 201 -30.51 -12.13 -9.77
CA ILE A 201 -30.75 -10.67 -9.64
C ILE A 201 -31.64 -10.22 -10.80
N SER A 202 -32.90 -9.87 -10.51
CA SER A 202 -33.91 -9.51 -11.52
C SER A 202 -33.69 -8.14 -12.18
N SER A 203 -33.04 -7.21 -11.49
CA SER A 203 -32.76 -5.85 -11.96
C SER A 203 -31.36 -5.41 -11.56
N PRO A 204 -30.30 -5.95 -12.19
CA PRO A 204 -28.94 -5.64 -11.84
C PRO A 204 -28.56 -4.20 -12.24
N ARG A 205 -27.85 -3.50 -11.35
CA ARG A 205 -27.27 -2.18 -11.62
C ARG A 205 -26.16 -2.25 -12.67
N CYS A 206 -25.43 -3.36 -12.69
CA CYS A 206 -24.38 -3.66 -13.65
C CYS A 206 -24.26 -5.19 -13.79
N THR A 207 -23.94 -5.65 -15.00
CA THR A 207 -23.73 -7.06 -15.33
C THR A 207 -22.26 -7.29 -15.70
N ILE A 208 -21.64 -8.27 -15.08
CA ILE A 208 -20.26 -8.67 -15.31
C ILE A 208 -20.30 -10.01 -16.02
N LYS A 209 -19.98 -10.00 -17.31
CA LYS A 209 -19.92 -11.20 -18.15
C LYS A 209 -18.57 -11.88 -17.97
N LEU A 210 -18.59 -13.18 -17.72
CA LEU A 210 -17.38 -13.96 -17.51
C LEU A 210 -17.05 -14.76 -18.78
N GLN A 211 -15.92 -14.45 -19.41
CA GLN A 211 -15.41 -15.18 -20.56
C GLN A 211 -14.14 -15.94 -20.16
N THR A 212 -14.25 -17.26 -20.13
CA THR A 212 -13.11 -18.11 -19.81
C THR A 212 -12.16 -18.15 -21.00
N SER A 213 -10.88 -17.86 -20.77
CA SER A 213 -9.84 -17.98 -21.80
C SER A 213 -8.99 -19.22 -21.55
N ASN A 214 -8.72 -20.01 -22.60
CA ASN A 214 -7.91 -21.23 -22.53
C ASN A 214 -6.40 -20.97 -22.33
N SER A 215 -5.99 -19.70 -22.27
CA SER A 215 -4.61 -19.33 -22.01
C SER A 215 -4.43 -18.99 -20.53
N ASN A 216 -3.32 -19.40 -19.91
CA ASN A 216 -2.86 -18.97 -18.56
C ASN A 216 -2.56 -17.45 -18.47
N LYS A 217 -3.29 -16.62 -19.21
CA LYS A 217 -3.13 -15.16 -19.23
C LYS A 217 -3.87 -14.54 -18.05
N SER A 218 -3.31 -13.43 -17.57
CA SER A 218 -3.91 -12.61 -16.53
C SER A 218 -5.33 -12.18 -16.88
N LEU A 219 -6.16 -11.96 -15.86
CA LEU A 219 -7.53 -11.51 -16.05
C LEU A 219 -7.54 -10.09 -16.65
N VAL A 220 -8.27 -9.91 -17.75
CA VAL A 220 -8.44 -8.62 -18.43
C VAL A 220 -9.90 -8.19 -18.32
N ALA A 221 -10.15 -6.98 -17.83
CA ALA A 221 -11.47 -6.36 -17.91
C ALA A 221 -11.60 -5.55 -19.20
N GLU A 222 -12.67 -5.78 -19.94
CA GLU A 222 -13.03 -4.99 -21.12
C GLU A 222 -14.27 -4.15 -20.81
N VAL A 223 -14.10 -2.83 -20.95
CA VAL A 223 -15.14 -1.82 -20.71
C VAL A 223 -15.22 -0.93 -21.96
N ASN A 224 -16.29 -1.06 -22.74
CA ASN A 224 -16.49 -0.36 -24.03
C ASN A 224 -15.31 -0.45 -25.02
N GLY A 225 -14.69 -1.62 -25.14
CA GLY A 225 -13.53 -1.82 -26.01
C GLY A 225 -12.20 -1.32 -25.42
N THR A 226 -12.21 -0.62 -24.27
CA THR A 226 -10.99 -0.36 -23.50
C THR A 226 -10.66 -1.59 -22.67
N LYS A 227 -9.41 -2.07 -22.78
CA LYS A 227 -8.92 -3.24 -22.05
C LYS A 227 -8.05 -2.82 -20.88
N LEU A 228 -8.32 -3.39 -19.71
CA LEU A 228 -7.60 -3.19 -18.47
C LEU A 228 -7.01 -4.54 -18.03
N SER A 229 -5.69 -4.69 -18.12
CA SER A 229 -5.00 -5.97 -17.94
C SER A 229 -4.31 -6.16 -16.58
N GLU A 230 -4.21 -5.10 -15.77
CA GLU A 230 -3.58 -5.16 -14.46
C GLU A 230 -4.55 -5.63 -13.39
N HIS A 231 -4.18 -6.65 -12.61
CA HIS A 231 -5.04 -7.22 -11.56
C HIS A 231 -5.54 -6.16 -10.57
N ILE A 232 -4.65 -5.32 -10.05
CA ILE A 232 -5.00 -4.30 -9.06
C ILE A 232 -6.02 -3.32 -9.64
N SER A 233 -5.84 -2.90 -10.88
CA SER A 233 -6.75 -1.99 -11.55
C SER A 233 -8.13 -2.65 -11.79
N VAL A 234 -8.17 -3.93 -12.15
CA VAL A 234 -9.42 -4.71 -12.25
C VAL A 234 -10.09 -4.83 -10.88
N TRP A 235 -9.34 -5.09 -9.82
CA TRP A 235 -9.90 -5.17 -8.46
C TRP A 235 -10.45 -3.84 -7.97
N LYS A 236 -9.78 -2.73 -8.24
CA LYS A 236 -10.29 -1.38 -7.92
C LYS A 236 -11.58 -1.07 -8.64
N LEU A 237 -11.65 -1.40 -9.93
CA LEU A 237 -12.87 -1.26 -10.72
C LEU A 237 -14.02 -2.06 -10.10
N LEU A 238 -13.81 -3.35 -9.85
CA LEU A 238 -14.82 -4.22 -9.25
C LEU A 238 -15.20 -3.79 -7.83
N GLY A 239 -14.22 -3.43 -7.00
CA GLY A 239 -14.43 -2.94 -5.65
C GLY A 239 -15.24 -1.65 -5.59
N SER A 240 -15.05 -0.75 -6.56
CA SER A 240 -15.85 0.48 -6.68
C SER A 240 -17.30 0.20 -7.05
N LEU A 241 -17.56 -0.84 -7.84
CA LEU A 241 -18.91 -1.29 -8.22
C LEU A 241 -19.62 -1.97 -7.05
N THR A 242 -18.88 -2.70 -6.21
CA THR A 242 -19.40 -3.40 -5.02
C THR A 242 -19.36 -2.55 -3.75
N SER A 243 -19.08 -1.25 -3.84
CA SER A 243 -18.98 -0.32 -2.70
C SER A 243 -17.83 -0.59 -1.70
N LEU A 244 -16.89 -1.47 -2.03
CA LEU A 244 -15.78 -1.89 -1.15
C LEU A 244 -14.51 -1.05 -1.32
N TYR A 245 -14.44 -0.24 -2.38
CA TYR A 245 -13.34 0.66 -2.69
C TYR A 245 -13.90 2.03 -3.06
N SER A 246 -13.34 3.11 -2.50
CA SER A 246 -13.76 4.47 -2.79
C SER A 246 -12.95 5.08 -3.93
N ILE A 247 -13.61 5.87 -4.77
CA ILE A 247 -12.94 6.76 -5.74
C ILE A 247 -12.93 8.22 -5.29
N ALA A 248 -13.55 8.51 -4.15
CA ALA A 248 -13.73 9.87 -3.67
C ALA A 248 -12.46 10.38 -2.96
N PRO A 249 -12.02 11.62 -3.22
CA PRO A 249 -10.76 12.15 -2.71
C PRO A 249 -10.71 12.23 -1.18
N GLU A 250 -11.85 12.39 -0.50
CA GLU A 250 -11.96 12.36 0.96
C GLU A 250 -11.54 11.02 1.59
N HIS A 251 -11.47 9.97 0.78
CA HIS A 251 -11.08 8.62 1.18
C HIS A 251 -9.69 8.22 0.65
N ALA A 252 -8.87 9.17 0.21
CA ALA A 252 -7.54 8.89 -0.35
C ALA A 252 -6.61 8.13 0.64
N GLU A 253 -6.65 8.48 1.93
CA GLU A 253 -5.84 7.82 2.97
C GLU A 253 -6.21 6.34 3.11
N ILE A 254 -7.50 6.03 3.28
CA ILE A 254 -7.98 4.65 3.38
C ILE A 254 -7.73 3.87 2.09
N CYS A 255 -7.91 4.49 0.92
CA CYS A 255 -7.60 3.85 -0.36
C CYS A 255 -6.11 3.53 -0.51
N THR A 256 -5.21 4.38 -0.03
CA THR A 256 -3.76 4.12 -0.03
C THR A 256 -3.42 2.89 0.82
N HIS A 257 -4.09 2.72 1.97
CA HIS A 257 -3.91 1.53 2.79
C HIS A 257 -4.52 0.28 2.17
N ILE A 258 -5.67 0.39 1.51
CA ILE A 258 -6.24 -0.72 0.73
C ILE A 258 -5.25 -1.13 -0.38
N ASP A 259 -4.70 -0.16 -1.12
CA ASP A 259 -3.75 -0.39 -2.21
C ASP A 259 -2.49 -1.11 -1.77
N TYR A 260 -1.96 -0.76 -0.61
CA TYR A 260 -0.84 -1.48 0.01
C TYR A 260 -1.15 -2.97 0.17
N TRP A 261 -2.34 -3.31 0.67
CA TRP A 261 -2.75 -4.72 0.77
C TRP A 261 -2.98 -5.37 -0.58
N LEU A 262 -3.56 -4.65 -1.55
CA LEU A 262 -3.74 -5.18 -2.91
C LEU A 262 -2.40 -5.59 -3.53
N LEU A 263 -1.34 -4.79 -3.34
CA LEU A 263 0.01 -5.12 -3.80
C LEU A 263 0.53 -6.41 -3.15
N LEU A 264 0.41 -6.54 -1.83
CA LEU A 264 0.86 -7.75 -1.12
C LEU A 264 0.10 -9.01 -1.55
N ILE A 265 -1.21 -8.87 -1.81
CA ILE A 265 -2.06 -9.96 -2.29
C ILE A 265 -1.68 -10.36 -3.72
N ASP A 266 -1.44 -9.38 -4.60
CA ASP A 266 -1.00 -9.64 -5.98
C ASP A 266 0.38 -10.30 -6.01
N ASP A 267 1.30 -9.94 -5.11
CA ASP A 267 2.60 -10.58 -4.99
C ASP A 267 2.47 -12.06 -4.62
N VAL A 268 1.52 -12.42 -3.74
CA VAL A 268 1.26 -13.84 -3.41
C VAL A 268 0.64 -14.58 -4.60
N LEU A 269 -0.34 -13.98 -5.28
CA LEU A 269 -0.97 -14.59 -6.47
C LEU A 269 0.00 -14.74 -7.65
N SER A 270 0.95 -13.81 -7.77
CA SER A 270 2.00 -13.82 -8.79
C SER A 270 3.20 -14.70 -8.41
N ASN A 271 3.15 -15.44 -7.29
CA ASN A 271 4.25 -16.23 -6.74
C ASN A 271 5.55 -15.45 -6.47
N LYS A 272 5.45 -14.12 -6.28
CA LYS A 272 6.57 -13.25 -5.87
C LYS A 272 6.77 -13.24 -4.36
N SER A 273 5.71 -13.54 -3.62
CA SER A 273 5.68 -13.69 -2.17
C SER A 273 4.94 -14.97 -1.79
N ASN A 274 4.97 -15.34 -0.51
CA ASN A 274 4.26 -16.50 0.00
C ASN A 274 3.16 -16.11 0.99
N GLU A 275 2.19 -17.00 1.16
CA GLU A 275 1.05 -16.80 2.07
C GLU A 275 1.50 -16.56 3.52
N ASN A 276 2.59 -17.19 3.97
CA ASN A 276 3.10 -17.03 5.33
C ASN A 276 3.57 -15.60 5.60
N ASN A 277 4.23 -14.97 4.64
CA ASN A 277 4.65 -13.57 4.73
C ASN A 277 3.44 -12.64 4.79
N LEU A 278 2.43 -12.88 3.95
CA LEU A 278 1.16 -12.15 4.01
C LEU A 278 0.50 -12.31 5.39
N CYS A 279 0.38 -13.54 5.91
CA CYS A 279 -0.20 -13.82 7.22
C CYS A 279 0.55 -13.13 8.37
N ARG A 280 1.89 -13.02 8.30
CA ARG A 280 2.69 -12.28 9.29
C ARG A 280 2.34 -10.79 9.29
N GLN A 281 2.28 -10.18 8.12
CA GLN A 281 1.91 -8.77 7.99
C GLN A 281 0.46 -8.54 8.47
N MET A 282 -0.45 -9.43 8.09
CA MET A 282 -1.84 -9.39 8.55
C MET A 282 -1.94 -9.50 10.06
N CYS A 283 -1.19 -10.41 10.70
CA CYS A 283 -1.20 -10.57 12.16
C CYS A 283 -0.82 -9.27 12.89
N THR A 284 0.16 -8.52 12.35
CA THR A 284 0.57 -7.22 12.90
C THR A 284 -0.53 -6.19 12.74
N ALA A 285 -1.14 -6.08 11.55
CA ALA A 285 -2.20 -5.11 11.29
C ALA A 285 -3.47 -5.41 12.11
N LEU A 286 -3.85 -6.68 12.17
CA LEU A 286 -5.00 -7.20 12.92
C LEU A 286 -4.78 -7.22 14.45
N GLY A 287 -3.54 -7.01 14.91
CA GLY A 287 -3.27 -6.74 16.32
C GLY A 287 -3.69 -5.34 16.76
N HIS A 288 -3.87 -4.44 15.79
CA HIS A 288 -4.31 -3.08 16.02
C HIS A 288 -5.76 -2.90 15.57
N HIS A 289 -6.16 -3.47 14.43
CA HIS A 289 -7.45 -3.27 13.78
C HIS A 289 -8.28 -4.56 13.74
N ASP A 290 -9.61 -4.47 13.65
CA ASP A 290 -10.45 -5.67 13.49
C ASP A 290 -10.44 -6.23 12.06
N TYR A 291 -10.11 -5.38 11.07
CA TYR A 291 -9.94 -5.69 9.65
C TYR A 291 -8.60 -5.13 9.16
N LEU A 292 -8.18 -5.46 7.93
CA LEU A 292 -6.84 -5.12 7.42
C LEU A 292 -6.54 -3.61 7.38
N VAL A 293 -7.56 -2.79 7.19
CA VAL A 293 -7.42 -1.34 7.05
C VAL A 293 -8.23 -0.56 8.08
N SER A 294 -9.37 -1.09 8.53
CA SER A 294 -10.31 -0.37 9.38
C SER A 294 -10.66 -1.16 10.64
N TYR A 295 -11.05 -0.44 11.69
CA TYR A 295 -11.61 -1.03 12.91
C TYR A 295 -13.08 -1.44 12.74
N VAL A 296 -13.79 -0.87 11.76
CA VAL A 296 -15.26 -0.90 11.74
C VAL A 296 -15.79 -1.91 10.73
N ALA A 297 -15.15 -2.03 9.57
CA ALA A 297 -15.70 -2.80 8.46
C ALA A 297 -14.64 -3.38 7.53
N ALA A 298 -14.94 -4.53 6.94
CA ALA A 298 -14.14 -5.21 5.92
C ALA A 298 -14.17 -4.42 4.61
N THR A 299 -12.99 -4.18 4.03
CA THR A 299 -12.81 -3.46 2.77
C THR A 299 -12.54 -4.43 1.62
N LEU A 300 -12.28 -3.90 0.42
CA LEU A 300 -11.84 -4.70 -0.73
C LEU A 300 -10.61 -5.57 -0.38
N ALA A 301 -9.65 -5.03 0.39
CA ALA A 301 -8.46 -5.75 0.81
C ALA A 301 -8.81 -7.03 1.58
N ASP A 302 -9.76 -6.95 2.52
CA ASP A 302 -10.18 -8.09 3.34
C ASP A 302 -10.82 -9.20 2.50
N VAL A 303 -11.70 -8.83 1.57
CA VAL A 303 -12.38 -9.79 0.68
C VAL A 303 -11.36 -10.52 -0.20
N LEU A 304 -10.38 -9.81 -0.73
CA LEU A 304 -9.35 -10.39 -1.58
C LEU A 304 -8.35 -11.23 -0.76
N ALA A 305 -7.90 -10.74 0.40
CA ALA A 305 -6.99 -11.49 1.28
C ALA A 305 -7.62 -12.82 1.74
N TYR A 306 -8.91 -12.80 2.09
CA TYR A 306 -9.66 -14.00 2.49
C TYR A 306 -9.70 -15.06 1.38
N SER A 307 -9.52 -14.63 0.14
CA SER A 307 -9.54 -15.52 -1.03
C SER A 307 -8.18 -16.12 -1.37
N VAL A 308 -7.10 -15.55 -0.82
CA VAL A 308 -5.72 -16.02 -1.04
C VAL A 308 -5.23 -16.86 0.12
N ILE A 309 -5.72 -16.59 1.33
CA ILE A 309 -5.38 -17.38 2.51
C ILE A 309 -6.03 -18.77 2.38
N THR A 310 -5.20 -19.77 2.13
CA THR A 310 -5.61 -21.18 2.04
C THR A 310 -5.58 -21.78 3.43
N LYS A 311 -6.66 -22.46 3.88
CA LYS A 311 -6.80 -23.00 5.24
C LYS A 311 -5.55 -23.75 5.72
N GLN A 312 -4.65 -23.03 6.39
CA GLN A 312 -3.46 -23.58 7.02
C GLN A 312 -3.88 -24.32 8.28
N SER A 313 -3.05 -25.29 8.70
CA SER A 313 -3.30 -26.03 9.95
C SER A 313 -3.29 -25.11 11.17
N TYR A 314 -2.52 -24.03 11.13
CA TYR A 314 -2.37 -23.08 12.23
C TYR A 314 -2.26 -21.65 11.71
N TYR A 315 -3.08 -20.76 12.27
CA TYR A 315 -2.95 -19.31 12.09
C TYR A 315 -2.61 -18.65 13.42
N ALA A 316 -1.99 -17.47 13.33
CA ALA A 316 -1.90 -16.60 14.50
C ALA A 316 -3.30 -16.18 14.95
N ASN A 317 -3.50 -16.01 16.26
CA ASN A 317 -4.81 -15.76 16.86
C ASN A 317 -5.57 -14.58 16.20
N ASN A 318 -4.88 -13.49 15.88
CA ASN A 318 -5.51 -12.33 15.24
C ASN A 318 -6.06 -12.65 13.84
N VAL A 319 -5.31 -13.45 13.06
CA VAL A 319 -5.73 -13.90 11.72
C VAL A 319 -6.90 -14.89 11.84
N GLU A 320 -6.88 -15.78 12.83
CA GLU A 320 -7.98 -16.72 13.07
C GLU A 320 -9.28 -16.00 13.45
N LEU A 321 -9.21 -15.00 14.34
CA LEU A 321 -10.37 -14.18 14.72
C LEU A 321 -10.93 -13.42 13.51
N TRP A 322 -10.06 -12.84 12.69
CA TRP A 322 -10.45 -12.18 11.45
C TRP A 322 -11.09 -13.16 10.45
N LEU A 323 -10.53 -14.36 10.27
CA LEU A 323 -11.12 -15.41 9.41
C LEU A 323 -12.54 -15.75 9.86
N ARG A 324 -12.76 -15.95 11.17
CA ARG A 324 -14.10 -16.22 11.72
C ARG A 324 -15.07 -15.05 11.49
N ARG A 325 -14.58 -13.79 11.50
CA ARG A 325 -15.40 -12.62 11.15
C ARG A 325 -15.76 -12.62 9.66
N MET A 326 -14.79 -12.90 8.80
CA MET A 326 -15.01 -13.00 7.35
C MET A 326 -15.96 -14.15 6.99
N ASP A 327 -15.86 -15.30 7.67
CA ASP A 327 -16.80 -16.42 7.48
C ASP A 327 -18.25 -16.00 7.72
N LYS A 328 -18.51 -15.23 8.79
CA LYS A 328 -19.84 -14.67 9.08
C LYS A 328 -20.33 -13.69 8.01
N LEU A 329 -19.41 -13.01 7.32
CA LEU A 329 -19.77 -12.09 6.23
C LEU A 329 -20.14 -12.82 4.93
N PHE A 330 -19.69 -14.06 4.73
CA PHE A 330 -19.92 -14.85 3.50
C PHE A 330 -20.89 -16.02 3.65
N GLN A 331 -21.45 -16.23 4.85
CA GLN A 331 -22.63 -17.06 5.13
C GLN A 331 -23.90 -16.36 4.64
#